data_AF-A0A934SF04-F1
#
_entry.id   AF-A0A934SF04-F1
#
_cell.length_a   1.000
_cell.length_b   1.000
_cell.length_c   1.000
_cell.angle_alpha   90.00
_cell.angle_beta   90.00
_cell.angle_gamma   90.00
#
_symmetry.space_group_name_H-M   'P 1'
#
loop_
_entity.id
_entity.type
_entity.pdbx_description
1 polymer ?
#
loop_
_entity_poly.entity_id
_entity_poly.type
_entity_poly.pdbx_seq_one_letter_code
_entity_poly.pdbx_strand_id
1 'polypeptide(L)'
;MNLAADENDFRRGIQRLLEGSRRVQEQIAPNPYQGVGEYTLHEHDTRSYFFDGFLSLLGWSLGPNGDVTEEVRIKADTTKFIDYLGLNDETGAPVMIFEAKAWGKAFIKGKGAARKNTSSHFLLIEAIKHVTQGGKKEEAPVIGDWHEYLQQLAGYVQTSTDLYGHRVTRAVLSSGDWLIVFIDPTAIFCDGNFDEQSFRIFKQEEYVEDADHIFRLLSRRSIGASTPLKIRSTQLNNYVTAENVASAHYSVFVNYEESGIDVFSPRPRIQVYPALVLLRSDGAILTVIDNEDPLELTLEENRQGEHTVNLHISNVEMVSSELLRRCSDELGAELATAPLEDFAGFPKPNEGKAPLSEDVGPDYIKPLRSRADQWQVVTGDHPHFLFDRPTTQCSFHSWSTCRNAGCQIGDTAISSRVTKGPRAFFTDEQIYHCAHQAVQDRRQRRCKIAPIDMRTCCRACIFQNSCWSEAEKAALPCGRE
;
A
#
# COMPACT_ATOMS: atom_id res chain seq x y z
N MET A 1 -5.01 -1.22 18.54
CA MET A 1 -5.30 0.22 18.70
C MET A 1 -6.77 0.42 19.08
N ASN A 2 -7.05 1.37 19.98
CA ASN A 2 -8.38 1.59 20.58
C ASN A 2 -9.12 2.69 19.79
N LEU A 3 -10.21 2.32 19.11
CA LEU A 3 -11.00 3.24 18.26
C LEU A 3 -11.50 4.47 19.03
N ALA A 4 -11.88 4.30 20.30
CA ALA A 4 -12.36 5.41 21.13
C ALA A 4 -11.24 6.39 21.51
N ALA A 5 -9.98 5.91 21.58
CA ALA A 5 -8.84 6.78 21.82
C ALA A 5 -8.54 7.62 20.56
N ASP A 6 -8.52 6.99 19.39
CA ASP A 6 -8.29 7.65 18.09
C ASP A 6 -9.37 8.72 17.81
N GLU A 7 -10.65 8.40 18.09
CA GLU A 7 -11.77 9.33 17.94
C GLU A 7 -11.63 10.55 18.88
N ASN A 8 -11.21 10.34 20.13
CA ASN A 8 -10.99 11.43 21.08
C ASN A 8 -9.75 12.28 20.73
N ASP A 9 -8.72 11.66 20.15
CA ASP A 9 -7.56 12.37 19.60
C ASP A 9 -7.96 13.25 18.42
N PHE A 10 -8.79 12.74 17.51
CA PHE A 10 -9.37 13.52 16.43
C PHE A 10 -10.18 14.72 16.96
N ARG A 11 -11.09 14.50 17.92
CA ARG A 11 -11.92 15.57 18.52
C ARG A 11 -11.06 16.69 19.14
N ARG A 12 -9.99 16.34 19.88
CA ARG A 12 -9.07 17.34 20.43
C ARG A 12 -8.25 18.03 19.34
N GLY A 13 -7.81 17.28 18.33
CA GLY A 13 -7.02 17.79 17.23
C GLY A 13 -7.79 18.80 16.39
N ILE A 14 -9.04 18.49 16.00
CA ILE A 14 -9.86 19.37 15.18
C ILE A 14 -10.18 20.69 15.91
N GLN A 15 -10.44 20.63 17.23
CA GLN A 15 -10.59 21.84 18.04
C GLN A 15 -9.35 22.74 17.94
N ARG A 16 -8.14 22.17 18.07
CA ARG A 16 -6.89 22.93 17.95
C ARG A 16 -6.67 23.49 16.55
N LEU A 17 -7.03 22.76 15.49
CA LEU A 17 -6.93 23.25 14.11
C LEU A 17 -7.87 24.43 13.86
N LEU A 18 -9.10 24.38 14.37
CA LEU A 18 -10.05 25.49 14.29
C LEU A 18 -9.53 26.73 15.05
N GLU A 19 -9.01 26.54 16.26
CA GLU A 19 -8.39 27.62 17.03
C GLU A 19 -7.17 28.22 16.33
N GLY A 20 -6.33 27.38 15.71
CA GLY A 20 -5.17 27.80 14.92
C GLY A 20 -5.56 28.60 13.69
N SER A 21 -6.53 28.12 12.93
CA SER A 21 -7.02 28.78 11.71
C SER A 21 -7.62 30.15 12.01
N ARG A 22 -8.39 30.27 13.11
CA ARG A 22 -8.91 31.55 13.58
C ARG A 22 -7.79 32.54 13.91
N ARG A 23 -6.72 32.09 14.57
CA ARG A 23 -5.57 32.95 14.87
C ARG A 23 -4.85 33.43 13.61
N VAL A 24 -4.72 32.57 12.60
CA VAL A 24 -4.11 32.96 11.31
C VAL A 24 -4.98 34.01 10.62
N GLN A 25 -6.31 33.83 10.59
CA GLN A 25 -7.24 34.82 10.05
C GLN A 25 -7.17 36.17 10.78
N GLU A 26 -7.01 36.15 12.10
CA GLU A 26 -6.84 37.36 12.93
C GLU A 26 -5.46 38.03 12.73
N GLN A 27 -4.43 37.28 12.32
CA GLN A 27 -3.04 37.75 12.18
C GLN A 27 -2.63 38.21 10.78
N ILE A 28 -3.43 37.94 9.74
CA ILE A 28 -3.15 38.44 8.39
C ILE A 28 -3.30 39.97 8.41
N ALA A 29 -2.16 40.64 8.58
CA ALA A 29 -2.04 42.08 8.44
C ALA A 29 -2.42 42.49 7.01
N PRO A 30 -2.94 43.71 6.81
CA PRO A 30 -3.32 44.16 5.48
C PRO A 30 -2.16 44.06 4.50
N ASN A 31 -2.25 43.15 3.52
CA ASN A 31 -1.28 43.10 2.43
C ASN A 31 -1.36 44.44 1.69
N PRO A 32 -0.28 45.27 1.68
CA PRO A 32 -0.32 46.61 1.09
C PRO A 32 -0.54 46.61 -0.43
N TYR A 33 -0.51 45.44 -1.07
CA TYR A 33 -0.73 45.25 -2.51
C TYR A 33 -2.10 44.63 -2.85
N GLN A 34 -2.90 44.18 -1.87
CA GLN A 34 -4.27 43.74 -2.08
C GLN A 34 -5.21 44.90 -1.71
N GLY A 35 -6.05 45.32 -2.67
CA GLY A 35 -7.03 46.38 -2.46
C GLY A 35 -8.00 46.06 -1.30
N VAL A 36 -8.71 47.09 -0.83
CA VAL A 36 -9.64 47.01 0.31
C VAL A 36 -10.71 45.93 0.06
N GLY A 37 -10.52 44.76 0.65
CA GLY A 37 -11.43 43.61 0.60
C GLY A 37 -11.27 42.74 1.84
N GLU A 38 -12.30 41.96 2.19
CA GLU A 38 -12.27 41.04 3.33
C GLU A 38 -11.12 40.03 3.17
N TYR A 39 -10.22 39.99 4.15
CA TYR A 39 -9.08 39.07 4.19
C TYR A 39 -9.59 37.65 4.40
N THR A 40 -9.73 36.90 3.31
CA THR A 40 -10.07 35.47 3.31
C THR A 40 -8.85 34.67 2.86
N LEU A 41 -8.60 33.53 3.52
CA LEU A 41 -7.51 32.62 3.14
C LEU A 41 -7.75 32.13 1.72
N HIS A 42 -6.71 32.16 0.87
CA HIS A 42 -6.80 31.55 -0.45
C HIS A 42 -6.92 30.03 -0.33
N GLU A 43 -7.30 29.37 -1.42
CA GLU A 43 -7.48 27.91 -1.45
C GLU A 43 -6.21 27.15 -1.02
N HIS A 44 -5.05 27.59 -1.51
CA HIS A 44 -3.76 27.04 -1.12
C HIS A 44 -3.46 27.20 0.38
N ASP A 45 -3.75 28.38 0.95
CA ASP A 45 -3.54 28.64 2.38
C ASP A 45 -4.51 27.80 3.24
N THR A 46 -5.75 27.66 2.79
CA THR A 46 -6.77 26.83 3.46
C THR A 46 -6.35 25.36 3.52
N ARG A 47 -5.80 24.87 2.41
CA ARG A 47 -5.21 23.52 2.31
C ARG A 47 -4.07 23.33 3.32
N SER A 48 -3.06 24.20 3.24
CA SER A 48 -1.86 24.08 4.07
C SER A 48 -2.10 24.30 5.57
N TYR A 49 -2.91 25.30 5.94
CA TYR A 49 -3.13 25.64 7.36
C TYR A 49 -4.17 24.77 8.05
N PHE A 50 -5.10 24.15 7.30
CA PHE A 50 -6.21 23.40 7.90
C PHE A 50 -6.33 21.98 7.36
N PHE A 51 -6.51 21.78 6.05
CA PHE A 51 -6.85 20.45 5.53
C PHE A 51 -5.73 19.43 5.63
N ASP A 52 -4.47 19.84 5.52
CA ASP A 52 -3.33 18.92 5.71
C ASP A 52 -3.33 18.34 7.13
N GLY A 53 -3.56 19.20 8.12
CA GLY A 53 -3.70 18.81 9.52
C GLY A 53 -4.95 17.97 9.76
N PHE A 54 -6.08 18.36 9.16
CA PHE A 54 -7.36 17.66 9.29
C PHE A 54 -7.28 16.22 8.77
N LEU A 55 -6.69 16.02 7.59
CA LEU A 55 -6.47 14.69 7.02
C LEU A 55 -5.49 13.86 7.86
N SER A 56 -4.43 14.49 8.37
CA SER A 56 -3.47 13.84 9.28
C SER A 56 -4.15 13.33 10.55
N LEU A 57 -5.06 14.11 11.16
CA LEU A 57 -5.82 13.69 12.34
C LEU A 57 -6.80 12.55 12.06
N LEU A 58 -7.27 12.43 10.82
CA LEU A 58 -8.09 11.31 10.34
C LEU A 58 -7.27 10.04 10.06
N GLY A 59 -5.96 10.07 10.28
CA GLY A 59 -5.05 8.95 10.11
C GLY A 59 -4.52 8.79 8.68
N TRP A 60 -4.75 9.78 7.82
CA TRP A 60 -4.15 9.81 6.48
C TRP A 60 -2.73 10.35 6.54
N SER A 61 -1.85 9.81 5.71
CA SER A 61 -0.46 10.22 5.55
C SER A 61 -0.31 10.98 4.24
N LEU A 62 0.11 12.24 4.31
CA LEU A 62 0.36 13.10 3.15
C LEU A 62 1.80 12.93 2.62
N GLY A 63 2.04 13.40 1.40
CA GLY A 63 3.37 13.45 0.78
C GLY A 63 3.77 12.21 -0.03
N PRO A 64 5.01 12.15 -0.55
CA PRO A 64 5.44 11.21 -1.61
C PRO A 64 5.35 9.71 -1.26
N ASN A 65 5.29 9.37 0.03
CA ASN A 65 5.17 8.00 0.52
C ASN A 65 3.88 7.77 1.33
N GLY A 66 3.01 8.78 1.33
CA GLY A 66 1.73 8.78 2.01
C GLY A 66 0.67 7.98 1.26
N ASP A 67 -0.47 7.80 1.93
CA ASP A 67 -1.67 7.18 1.38
C ASP A 67 -2.66 8.22 0.82
N VAL A 68 -2.30 9.51 0.87
CA VAL A 68 -2.97 10.61 0.18
C VAL A 68 -2.01 11.25 -0.81
N THR A 69 -2.42 11.31 -2.08
CA THR A 69 -1.71 12.08 -3.10
C THR A 69 -2.36 13.45 -3.25
N GLU A 70 -1.55 14.49 -3.18
CA GLU A 70 -1.97 15.88 -3.37
C GLU A 70 -1.86 16.30 -4.84
N GLU A 71 -2.78 17.13 -5.31
CA GLU A 71 -2.78 17.70 -6.67
C GLU A 71 -2.66 16.65 -7.77
N VAL A 72 -3.49 15.60 -7.68
CA VAL A 72 -3.43 14.47 -8.60
C VAL A 72 -3.87 14.89 -9.98
N ARG A 73 -2.95 14.77 -10.94
CA ARG A 73 -3.25 15.00 -12.35
C ARG A 73 -4.04 13.83 -12.93
N ILE A 74 -5.27 14.10 -13.35
CA ILE A 74 -6.03 13.17 -14.18
C ILE A 74 -5.65 13.42 -15.65
N LYS A 75 -5.19 12.37 -16.36
CA LYS A 75 -5.02 12.43 -17.81
C LYS A 75 -6.40 12.37 -18.48
N ALA A 76 -6.99 13.54 -18.69
CA ALA A 76 -8.10 13.77 -19.61
C ALA A 76 -7.69 14.84 -20.64
N ASP A 77 -8.52 15.09 -21.65
CA ASP A 77 -8.25 16.09 -22.73
C ASP A 77 -7.92 17.50 -22.21
N THR A 78 -8.30 17.81 -20.96
CA THR A 78 -7.87 18.98 -20.19
C THR A 78 -7.17 18.55 -18.91
N THR A 79 -6.08 19.21 -18.54
CA THR A 79 -5.38 18.94 -17.27
C THR A 79 -6.26 19.38 -16.08
N LYS A 80 -6.83 18.41 -15.35
CA LYS A 80 -7.55 18.65 -14.09
C LYS A 80 -6.76 18.07 -12.91
N PHE A 81 -6.85 18.72 -11.76
CA PHE A 81 -6.14 18.35 -10.53
C PHE A 81 -7.15 18.07 -9.42
N ILE A 82 -7.08 16.89 -8.80
CA ILE A 82 -7.80 16.60 -7.55
C ILE A 82 -6.96 17.15 -6.41
N ASP A 83 -7.54 17.93 -5.49
CA ASP A 83 -6.78 18.48 -4.36
C ASP A 83 -6.15 17.39 -3.49
N TYR A 84 -6.96 16.42 -3.04
CA TYR A 84 -6.47 15.25 -2.31
C TYR A 84 -7.18 13.98 -2.78
N LEU A 85 -6.39 12.95 -3.07
CA LEU A 85 -6.86 11.62 -3.40
C LEU A 85 -6.35 10.63 -2.36
N GLY A 86 -7.24 10.15 -1.50
CA GLY A 86 -6.97 9.07 -0.55
C GLY A 86 -7.03 7.71 -1.24
N LEU A 87 -5.97 6.94 -1.11
CA LEU A 87 -5.78 5.65 -1.76
C LEU A 87 -5.85 4.51 -0.74
N ASN A 88 -6.27 3.34 -1.21
CA ASN A 88 -6.08 2.11 -0.46
C ASN A 88 -4.61 1.67 -0.57
N ASP A 89 -3.90 1.54 0.55
CA ASP A 89 -2.50 1.08 0.57
C ASP A 89 -2.28 -0.29 -0.08
N GLU A 90 -3.29 -1.15 -0.07
CA GLU A 90 -3.22 -2.53 -0.57
C GLU A 90 -3.64 -2.67 -2.03
N THR A 91 -4.36 -1.72 -2.62
CA THR A 91 -4.79 -1.86 -4.03
C THR A 91 -4.36 -0.67 -4.88
N GLY A 92 -3.93 0.43 -4.27
CA GLY A 92 -3.73 1.70 -4.94
C GLY A 92 -5.03 2.33 -5.46
N ALA A 93 -6.19 1.72 -5.21
CA ALA A 93 -7.47 2.21 -5.70
C ALA A 93 -7.91 3.47 -4.92
N PRO A 94 -8.56 4.44 -5.58
CA PRO A 94 -9.09 5.63 -4.92
C PRO A 94 -10.24 5.26 -3.97
N VAL A 95 -10.06 5.59 -2.69
CA VAL A 95 -11.06 5.40 -1.64
C VAL A 95 -11.76 6.70 -1.31
N MET A 96 -11.02 7.80 -1.31
CA MET A 96 -11.53 9.12 -0.97
C MET A 96 -11.10 10.15 -2.01
N ILE A 97 -12.05 10.92 -2.53
CA ILE A 97 -11.77 12.16 -3.28
C ILE A 97 -12.13 13.31 -2.36
N PHE A 98 -11.19 14.22 -2.12
CA PHE A 98 -11.43 15.40 -1.30
C PHE A 98 -11.05 16.64 -2.09
N GLU A 99 -12.05 17.49 -2.33
CA GLU A 99 -11.92 18.76 -3.03
C GLU A 99 -12.05 19.91 -2.03
N ALA A 100 -10.99 20.72 -1.93
CA ALA A 100 -10.91 21.86 -1.05
C ALA A 100 -11.31 23.14 -1.78
N LYS A 101 -11.81 24.11 -1.01
CA LYS A 101 -12.13 25.46 -1.48
C LYS A 101 -11.57 26.47 -0.48
N ALA A 102 -11.36 27.69 -0.96
CA ALA A 102 -10.92 28.80 -0.10
C ALA A 102 -11.83 28.98 1.12
N TRP A 103 -11.24 29.31 2.27
CA TRP A 103 -11.98 29.67 3.47
C TRP A 103 -12.93 30.84 3.21
N GLY A 104 -14.13 30.83 3.79
CA GLY A 104 -15.12 31.91 3.62
C GLY A 104 -16.04 31.70 2.44
N LYS A 105 -15.85 30.63 1.64
CA LYS A 105 -16.71 30.38 0.47
C LYS A 105 -18.16 30.16 0.90
N ALA A 106 -19.04 30.93 0.30
CA ALA A 106 -20.46 30.92 0.63
C ALA A 106 -21.09 29.54 0.45
N PHE A 107 -21.83 29.10 1.47
CA PHE A 107 -22.59 27.87 1.40
C PHE A 107 -23.72 27.93 0.36
N ILE A 108 -24.24 26.75 -0.03
CA ILE A 108 -25.23 26.59 -1.09
C ILE A 108 -26.49 27.42 -0.84
N LYS A 109 -26.95 28.12 -1.87
CA LYS A 109 -28.18 28.94 -1.86
C LYS A 109 -28.92 28.78 -3.18
N GLY A 110 -30.24 28.77 -3.12
CA GLY A 110 -31.11 28.60 -4.30
C GLY A 110 -31.15 29.81 -5.24
N LYS A 111 -31.31 29.55 -6.53
CA LYS A 111 -31.52 30.51 -7.62
C LYS A 111 -32.95 30.38 -8.14
N GLY A 112 -33.52 31.47 -8.64
CA GLY A 112 -34.86 31.47 -9.28
C GLY A 112 -35.95 30.91 -8.37
N ALA A 113 -36.68 29.89 -8.83
CA ALA A 113 -37.76 29.25 -8.07
C ALA A 113 -37.25 28.57 -6.77
N ALA A 114 -36.02 28.03 -6.79
CA ALA A 114 -35.41 27.39 -5.62
C ALA A 114 -34.96 28.39 -4.55
N ARG A 115 -34.94 29.70 -4.85
CA ARG A 115 -34.52 30.76 -3.90
C ARG A 115 -35.38 30.82 -2.63
N LYS A 116 -36.63 30.38 -2.70
CA LYS A 116 -37.55 30.33 -1.56
C LYS A 116 -37.27 29.15 -0.62
N ASN A 117 -36.47 28.17 -1.04
CA ASN A 117 -36.16 27.00 -0.23
C ASN A 117 -34.91 27.26 0.62
N THR A 118 -35.04 27.05 1.92
CA THR A 118 -33.96 27.20 2.90
C THR A 118 -33.31 25.86 3.27
N SER A 119 -33.87 24.72 2.83
CA SER A 119 -33.29 23.41 3.08
C SER A 119 -32.07 23.18 2.21
N SER A 120 -30.90 23.12 2.85
CA SER A 120 -29.64 22.83 2.20
C SER A 120 -29.59 21.45 1.56
N HIS A 121 -30.25 20.46 2.18
CA HIS A 121 -30.37 19.11 1.62
C HIS A 121 -31.17 19.12 0.33
N PHE A 122 -32.31 19.81 0.30
CA PHE A 122 -33.10 19.98 -0.92
C PHE A 122 -32.29 20.64 -2.03
N LEU A 123 -31.57 21.73 -1.72
CA LEU A 123 -30.76 22.45 -2.70
C LEU A 123 -29.64 21.58 -3.27
N LEU A 124 -28.97 20.77 -2.44
CA LEU A 124 -27.95 19.83 -2.89
C LEU A 124 -28.55 18.74 -3.78
N ILE A 125 -29.66 18.14 -3.40
CA ILE A 125 -30.34 17.12 -4.21
C ILE A 125 -30.67 17.67 -5.59
N GLU A 126 -31.29 18.85 -5.67
CA GLU A 126 -31.66 19.45 -6.95
C GLU A 126 -30.43 19.85 -7.77
N ALA A 127 -29.36 20.33 -7.13
CA ALA A 127 -28.11 20.64 -7.82
C ALA A 127 -27.40 19.38 -8.35
N ILE A 128 -27.38 18.29 -7.58
CA ILE A 128 -26.82 17.01 -8.00
C ILE A 128 -27.62 16.44 -9.18
N LYS A 129 -28.97 16.40 -9.08
CA LYS A 129 -29.83 15.98 -10.21
C LYS A 129 -29.56 16.79 -11.47
N HIS A 130 -29.45 18.11 -11.33
CA HIS A 130 -29.15 19.00 -12.44
C HIS A 130 -27.81 18.66 -13.11
N VAL A 131 -26.76 18.40 -12.32
CA VAL A 131 -25.44 18.04 -12.83
C VAL A 131 -25.43 16.64 -13.46
N THR A 132 -26.01 15.63 -12.82
CA THR A 132 -26.03 14.24 -13.34
C THR A 132 -26.88 14.09 -14.60
N GLN A 133 -27.84 14.99 -14.83
CA GLN A 133 -28.64 15.05 -16.05
C GLN A 133 -28.00 15.90 -17.16
N GLY A 134 -26.78 16.40 -16.96
CA GLY A 134 -26.06 17.21 -17.96
C GLY A 134 -26.59 18.64 -18.12
N GLY A 135 -27.26 19.18 -17.09
CA GLY A 135 -27.76 20.55 -17.08
C GLY A 135 -26.63 21.59 -17.19
N LYS A 136 -26.93 22.75 -17.78
CA LYS A 136 -25.95 23.83 -18.00
C LYS A 136 -25.82 24.76 -16.78
N LYS A 137 -24.69 25.45 -16.64
CA LYS A 137 -24.41 26.37 -15.50
C LYS A 137 -25.47 27.48 -15.37
N GLU A 138 -25.94 28.03 -16.48
CA GLU A 138 -26.85 29.17 -16.50
C GLU A 138 -28.22 28.82 -15.88
N GLU A 139 -28.62 27.55 -16.04
CA GLU A 139 -29.90 26.98 -15.61
C GLU A 139 -29.84 26.35 -14.21
N ALA A 140 -28.66 26.32 -13.59
CA ALA A 140 -28.47 25.66 -12.31
C ALA A 140 -29.43 26.21 -11.23
N PRO A 141 -30.03 25.34 -10.40
CA PRO A 141 -30.98 25.74 -9.35
C PRO A 141 -30.29 26.45 -8.17
N VAL A 142 -28.97 26.62 -8.22
CA VAL A 142 -28.14 27.17 -7.15
C VAL A 142 -27.26 28.29 -7.67
N ILE A 143 -26.84 29.19 -6.78
CA ILE A 143 -26.04 30.37 -7.13
C ILE A 143 -24.53 30.09 -7.06
N GLY A 144 -23.74 31.00 -7.65
CA GLY A 144 -22.29 30.98 -7.59
C GLY A 144 -21.68 29.80 -8.34
N ASP A 145 -20.56 29.31 -7.84
CA ASP A 145 -19.72 28.30 -8.50
C ASP A 145 -20.15 26.85 -8.10
N TRP A 146 -21.27 26.70 -7.36
CA TRP A 146 -21.74 25.40 -6.88
C TRP A 146 -22.00 24.38 -7.99
N HIS A 147 -22.47 24.83 -9.15
CA HIS A 147 -22.61 23.98 -10.33
C HIS A 147 -21.26 23.39 -10.75
N GLU A 148 -20.21 24.22 -10.81
CA GLU A 148 -18.87 23.80 -11.24
C GLU A 148 -18.22 22.90 -10.20
N TYR A 149 -18.38 23.18 -8.91
CA TYR A 149 -17.85 22.33 -7.84
C TYR A 149 -18.43 20.91 -7.92
N LEU A 150 -19.75 20.78 -8.08
CA LEU A 150 -20.40 19.48 -8.20
C LEU A 150 -20.07 18.78 -9.52
N GLN A 151 -19.99 19.53 -10.63
CA GLN A 151 -19.61 18.99 -11.92
C GLN A 151 -18.17 18.45 -11.93
N GLN A 152 -17.25 19.16 -11.26
CA GLN A 152 -15.87 18.74 -11.10
C GLN A 152 -15.78 17.45 -10.27
N LEU A 153 -16.44 17.42 -9.11
CA LEU A 153 -16.46 16.25 -8.24
C LEU A 153 -17.09 15.02 -8.93
N ALA A 154 -18.24 15.21 -9.58
CA ALA A 154 -18.91 14.16 -10.37
C ALA A 154 -18.00 13.62 -11.47
N GLY A 155 -17.31 14.51 -12.19
CA GLY A 155 -16.36 14.13 -13.23
C GLY A 155 -15.21 13.28 -12.70
N TYR A 156 -14.70 13.54 -11.49
CA TYR A 156 -13.65 12.74 -10.87
C TYR A 156 -14.14 11.33 -10.50
N VAL A 157 -15.35 11.23 -9.93
CA VAL A 157 -15.96 9.95 -9.54
C VAL A 157 -16.27 9.09 -10.77
N GLN A 158 -16.85 9.71 -11.81
CA GLN A 158 -17.14 9.05 -13.09
C GLN A 158 -15.85 8.57 -13.75
N THR A 159 -14.81 9.42 -13.81
CA THR A 159 -13.49 9.03 -14.34
C THR A 159 -12.92 7.82 -13.60
N SER A 160 -12.98 7.80 -12.26
CA SER A 160 -12.52 6.66 -11.45
C SER A 160 -13.23 5.36 -11.83
N THR A 161 -14.54 5.44 -12.05
CA THR A 161 -15.38 4.27 -12.35
C THR A 161 -15.20 3.82 -13.80
N ASP A 162 -15.35 4.72 -14.75
CA ASP A 162 -15.41 4.42 -16.18
C ASP A 162 -14.04 4.04 -16.77
N LEU A 163 -12.97 4.72 -16.33
CA LEU A 163 -11.61 4.49 -16.88
C LEU A 163 -10.82 3.43 -16.10
N TYR A 164 -11.04 3.31 -14.79
CA TYR A 164 -10.23 2.44 -13.93
C TYR A 164 -11.04 1.32 -13.25
N GLY A 165 -12.36 1.29 -13.39
CA GLY A 165 -13.21 0.29 -12.76
C GLY A 165 -13.27 0.40 -11.23
N HIS A 166 -12.84 1.51 -10.65
CA HIS A 166 -12.75 1.70 -9.21
C HIS A 166 -13.93 2.52 -8.68
N ARG A 167 -14.74 1.92 -7.80
CA ARG A 167 -15.77 2.63 -7.04
C ARG A 167 -15.11 3.44 -5.92
N VAL A 168 -15.45 4.71 -5.82
CA VAL A 168 -14.96 5.60 -4.76
C VAL A 168 -15.85 5.46 -3.54
N THR A 169 -15.25 5.24 -2.36
CA THR A 169 -15.98 5.04 -1.10
C THR A 169 -16.52 6.34 -0.52
N ARG A 170 -15.76 7.44 -0.62
CA ARG A 170 -16.19 8.77 -0.15
C ARG A 170 -15.79 9.86 -1.12
N ALA A 171 -16.65 10.84 -1.30
CA ALA A 171 -16.27 12.10 -1.90
C ALA A 171 -16.55 13.22 -0.90
N VAL A 172 -15.69 14.24 -0.88
CA VAL A 172 -15.75 15.35 0.06
C VAL A 172 -15.60 16.66 -0.68
N LEU A 173 -16.43 17.63 -0.33
CA LEU A 173 -16.28 19.02 -0.74
C LEU A 173 -16.29 19.89 0.51
N SER A 174 -15.28 20.75 0.68
CA SER A 174 -15.17 21.57 1.89
C SER A 174 -14.48 22.91 1.67
N SER A 175 -14.84 23.91 2.47
CA SER A 175 -14.19 25.23 2.50
C SER A 175 -13.69 25.65 3.89
N GLY A 176 -13.47 24.71 4.81
CA GLY A 176 -13.18 25.01 6.21
C GLY A 176 -14.45 25.35 7.00
N ASP A 177 -15.23 26.33 6.52
CA ASP A 177 -16.51 26.76 7.13
C ASP A 177 -17.64 25.71 7.03
N TRP A 178 -17.55 24.83 6.04
CA TRP A 178 -18.50 23.74 5.84
C TRP A 178 -17.81 22.54 5.21
N LEU A 179 -18.37 21.36 5.49
CA LEU A 179 -17.89 20.07 5.03
C LEU A 179 -19.10 19.27 4.54
N ILE A 180 -19.06 18.81 3.29
CA ILE A 180 -20.07 17.90 2.73
C ILE A 180 -19.38 16.57 2.45
N VAL A 181 -19.90 15.50 3.04
CA VAL A 181 -19.43 14.13 2.82
C VAL A 181 -20.47 13.33 2.07
N PHE A 182 -20.11 12.85 0.88
CA PHE A 182 -20.93 11.94 0.07
C PHE A 182 -20.57 10.49 0.41
N ILE A 183 -21.57 9.69 0.83
CA ILE A 183 -21.36 8.36 1.44
C ILE A 183 -21.17 7.26 0.39
N ASP A 184 -21.85 7.32 -0.74
CA ASP A 184 -21.57 6.48 -1.92
C ASP A 184 -21.59 7.36 -3.16
N PRO A 185 -20.48 8.08 -3.45
CA PRO A 185 -20.45 8.99 -4.57
C PRO A 185 -20.65 8.30 -5.91
N THR A 186 -20.31 7.01 -6.02
CA THR A 186 -20.53 6.25 -7.26
C THR A 186 -22.03 6.05 -7.50
N ALA A 187 -22.79 5.66 -6.47
CA ALA A 187 -24.25 5.57 -6.56
C ALA A 187 -24.90 6.92 -6.89
N ILE A 188 -24.37 8.01 -6.33
CA ILE A 188 -24.91 9.37 -6.50
C ILE A 188 -24.64 9.89 -7.92
N PHE A 189 -23.38 9.85 -8.38
CA PHE A 189 -22.93 10.55 -9.59
C PHE A 189 -22.89 9.68 -10.84
N CYS A 190 -22.82 8.35 -10.70
CA CYS A 190 -22.83 7.41 -11.83
C CYS A 190 -24.20 6.74 -11.97
N ASP A 191 -24.74 6.20 -10.87
CA ASP A 191 -25.98 5.39 -10.91
C ASP A 191 -27.25 6.26 -10.80
N GLY A 192 -27.12 7.50 -10.31
CA GLY A 192 -28.24 8.43 -10.10
C GLY A 192 -29.17 8.02 -8.95
N ASN A 193 -28.72 7.13 -8.06
CA ASN A 193 -29.49 6.61 -6.93
C ASN A 193 -29.08 7.31 -5.63
N PHE A 194 -29.87 8.28 -5.18
CA PHE A 194 -29.58 9.04 -3.97
C PHE A 194 -30.81 9.74 -3.38
N ASP A 195 -30.68 10.08 -2.10
CA ASP A 195 -31.65 10.76 -1.26
C ASP A 195 -30.96 11.67 -0.23
N GLU A 196 -31.71 12.17 0.75
CA GLU A 196 -31.15 13.01 1.83
C GLU A 196 -30.14 12.26 2.71
N GLN A 197 -30.18 10.92 2.76
CA GLN A 197 -29.26 10.13 3.56
C GLN A 197 -27.92 9.89 2.86
N SER A 198 -27.85 10.14 1.55
CA SER A 198 -26.69 9.85 0.70
C SER A 198 -25.50 10.79 0.93
N PHE A 199 -25.71 11.91 1.64
CA PHE A 199 -24.65 12.82 2.08
C PHE A 199 -24.90 13.35 3.50
N ARG A 200 -23.85 13.93 4.10
CA ARG A 200 -23.90 14.65 5.37
C ARG A 200 -23.28 16.02 5.22
N ILE A 201 -23.88 17.01 5.86
CA ILE A 201 -23.44 18.40 5.87
C ILE A 201 -23.03 18.72 7.29
N PHE A 202 -21.84 19.27 7.48
CA PHE A 202 -21.37 19.82 8.74
C PHE A 202 -21.00 21.29 8.54
N LYS A 203 -21.35 22.11 9.53
CA LYS A 203 -20.88 23.48 9.68
C LYS A 203 -19.69 23.53 10.62
N GLN A 204 -18.85 24.55 10.46
CA GLN A 204 -17.66 24.72 11.28
C GLN A 204 -17.96 24.65 12.78
N GLU A 205 -19.06 25.28 13.21
CA GLU A 205 -19.52 25.27 14.59
C GLU A 205 -19.87 23.87 15.11
N GLU A 206 -20.23 22.94 14.23
CA GLU A 206 -20.63 21.57 14.55
C GLU A 206 -19.42 20.60 14.59
N TYR A 207 -18.27 20.96 14.00
CA TYR A 207 -17.14 20.03 13.81
C TYR A 207 -16.64 19.36 15.09
N VAL A 208 -16.62 20.08 16.21
CA VAL A 208 -16.16 19.53 17.50
C VAL A 208 -17.25 18.68 18.15
N GLU A 209 -18.52 19.06 18.00
CA GLU A 209 -19.67 18.33 18.53
C GLU A 209 -19.84 17.00 17.80
N ASP A 210 -19.88 17.06 16.46
CA ASP A 210 -20.03 15.94 15.52
C ASP A 210 -18.71 15.26 15.12
N ALA A 211 -17.64 15.47 15.90
CA ALA A 211 -16.33 14.91 15.60
C ALA A 211 -16.35 13.39 15.42
N ASP A 212 -17.20 12.67 16.16
CA ASP A 212 -17.34 11.21 16.03
C ASP A 212 -17.98 10.81 14.70
N HIS A 213 -18.99 11.55 14.25
CA HIS A 213 -19.61 11.34 12.93
C HIS A 213 -18.64 11.62 11.80
N ILE A 214 -17.91 12.74 11.85
CA ILE A 214 -16.88 13.09 10.85
C ILE A 214 -15.79 12.00 10.82
N PHE A 215 -15.31 11.57 12.00
CA PHE A 215 -14.29 10.53 12.10
C PHE A 215 -14.75 9.20 11.50
N ARG A 216 -15.97 8.74 11.82
CA ARG A 216 -16.51 7.49 11.24
C ARG A 216 -16.73 7.58 9.73
N LEU A 217 -17.03 8.78 9.22
CA LEU A 217 -17.27 8.98 7.80
C LEU A 217 -15.99 9.09 6.97
N LEU A 218 -14.89 9.61 7.54
CA LEU A 218 -13.71 10.02 6.78
C LEU A 218 -12.38 9.43 7.27
N SER A 219 -12.32 8.86 8.48
CA SER A 219 -11.05 8.34 8.98
C SER A 219 -10.55 7.22 8.08
N ARG A 220 -9.24 7.20 7.85
CA ARG A 220 -8.61 6.16 7.02
C ARG A 220 -8.99 4.76 7.49
N ARG A 221 -9.13 4.57 8.81
CA ARG A 221 -9.53 3.30 9.41
C ARG A 221 -10.99 2.92 9.12
N SER A 222 -11.89 3.89 8.97
CA SER A 222 -13.31 3.63 8.72
C SER A 222 -13.64 3.43 7.25
N ILE A 223 -12.92 4.09 6.34
CA ILE A 223 -13.22 4.03 4.89
C ILE A 223 -12.14 3.36 4.06
N GLY A 224 -10.89 3.41 4.50
CA GLY A 224 -9.83 2.57 3.96
C GLY A 224 -9.97 1.18 4.56
N ALA A 225 -10.06 0.17 3.71
CA ALA A 225 -9.89 -1.21 4.15
C ALA A 225 -8.42 -1.37 4.56
N SER A 226 -8.05 -0.94 5.77
CA SER A 226 -6.76 -1.28 6.33
C SER A 226 -6.88 -2.69 6.88
N THR A 227 -6.51 -3.70 6.10
CA THR A 227 -6.28 -5.01 6.69
C THR A 227 -5.12 -4.83 7.67
N PRO A 228 -5.25 -5.29 8.93
CA PRO A 228 -4.10 -5.33 9.81
C PRO A 228 -2.95 -6.05 9.11
N LEU A 229 -1.71 -5.55 9.26
CA LEU A 229 -0.52 -6.20 8.70
C LEU A 229 -0.45 -7.70 9.08
N LYS A 230 -1.01 -8.04 10.24
CA LYS A 230 -1.11 -9.39 10.77
C LYS A 230 -2.55 -9.66 11.23
N ILE A 231 -3.15 -10.71 10.68
CA ILE A 231 -4.36 -11.36 11.18
C ILE A 231 -3.95 -12.70 11.81
N ARG A 232 -4.54 -13.09 12.94
CA ARG A 232 -4.39 -14.47 13.45
C ARG A 232 -5.39 -15.40 12.77
N SER A 233 -5.08 -16.68 12.63
CA SER A 233 -5.97 -17.67 12.00
C SER A 233 -7.37 -17.61 12.60
N THR A 234 -7.49 -17.52 13.93
CA THR A 234 -8.78 -17.43 14.66
C THR A 234 -9.55 -16.11 14.47
N GLN A 235 -9.00 -15.15 13.73
CA GLN A 235 -9.66 -13.87 13.43
C GLN A 235 -10.16 -13.81 11.98
N LEU A 236 -9.88 -14.84 11.18
CA LEU A 236 -10.03 -14.79 9.73
C LEU A 236 -11.47 -14.54 9.27
N ASN A 237 -12.44 -15.15 9.95
CA ASN A 237 -13.87 -14.95 9.72
C ASN A 237 -14.35 -13.50 9.92
N ASN A 238 -13.58 -12.66 10.61
CA ASN A 238 -13.90 -11.24 10.75
C ASN A 238 -13.57 -10.43 9.48
N TYR A 239 -12.77 -11.00 8.57
CA TYR A 239 -12.23 -10.30 7.40
C TYR A 239 -12.61 -10.95 6.07
N VAL A 240 -12.85 -12.26 6.04
CA VAL A 240 -13.20 -12.99 4.82
C VAL A 240 -14.02 -14.24 5.15
N THR A 241 -14.91 -14.60 4.23
CA THR A 241 -15.62 -15.89 4.22
C THR A 241 -14.99 -16.82 3.19
N ALA A 242 -15.12 -18.14 3.36
CA ALA A 242 -14.53 -19.13 2.44
C ALA A 242 -14.84 -18.86 0.95
N GLU A 243 -16.09 -18.51 0.63
CA GLU A 243 -16.56 -18.17 -0.73
C GLU A 243 -15.89 -16.93 -1.34
N ASN A 244 -15.34 -16.05 -0.51
CA ASN A 244 -14.70 -14.80 -0.94
C ASN A 244 -13.17 -14.92 -0.97
N VAL A 245 -12.61 -16.09 -0.69
CA VAL A 245 -11.19 -16.38 -0.89
C VAL A 245 -10.98 -16.79 -2.35
N ALA A 246 -10.28 -15.96 -3.12
CA ALA A 246 -9.92 -16.26 -4.51
C ALA A 246 -8.75 -17.23 -4.61
N SER A 247 -7.72 -17.06 -3.77
CA SER A 247 -6.59 -17.98 -3.67
C SER A 247 -5.86 -17.84 -2.33
N ALA A 248 -5.12 -18.88 -1.94
CA ALA A 248 -4.20 -18.87 -0.82
C ALA A 248 -2.78 -19.11 -1.31
N HIS A 249 -1.79 -18.48 -0.68
CA HIS A 249 -0.37 -18.60 -1.02
C HIS A 249 0.44 -18.67 0.26
N TYR A 250 1.43 -19.55 0.32
CA TYR A 250 2.45 -19.47 1.36
C TYR A 250 3.21 -18.14 1.25
N SER A 251 3.60 -17.63 2.41
CA SER A 251 4.40 -16.44 2.53
C SER A 251 5.31 -16.56 3.75
N VAL A 252 6.37 -15.78 3.79
CA VAL A 252 7.20 -15.62 4.98
C VAL A 252 7.50 -14.16 5.22
N PHE A 253 7.54 -13.77 6.49
CA PHE A 253 8.17 -12.52 6.89
C PHE A 253 9.64 -12.80 7.16
N VAL A 254 10.50 -11.97 6.62
CA VAL A 254 11.95 -12.07 6.76
C VAL A 254 12.44 -10.85 7.50
N ASN A 255 13.13 -11.07 8.62
CA ASN A 255 13.88 -10.05 9.34
C ASN A 255 15.37 -10.37 9.23
N TYR A 256 16.16 -9.43 8.75
CA TYR A 256 17.60 -9.56 8.65
C TYR A 256 18.27 -8.70 9.72
N GLU A 257 19.08 -9.33 10.57
CA GLU A 257 19.78 -8.65 11.66
C GLU A 257 21.30 -8.76 11.51
N GLU A 258 21.99 -7.64 11.76
CA GLU A 258 23.43 -7.62 11.97
C GLU A 258 23.70 -7.91 13.45
N SER A 259 24.16 -9.12 13.75
CA SER A 259 24.40 -9.58 15.11
C SER A 259 25.88 -9.58 15.48
N GLY A 260 26.19 -9.27 16.74
CA GLY A 260 27.56 -9.29 17.24
C GLY A 260 27.82 -8.15 18.22
N ILE A 261 29.10 -7.95 18.54
CA ILE A 261 29.59 -6.82 19.33
C ILE A 261 30.59 -6.03 18.49
N ASP A 262 30.78 -4.75 18.78
CA ASP A 262 31.57 -3.81 17.96
C ASP A 262 33.04 -4.23 17.72
N VAL A 263 33.57 -5.15 18.54
CA VAL A 263 34.95 -5.64 18.46
C VAL A 263 35.12 -6.68 17.33
N PHE A 264 34.05 -7.36 16.91
CA PHE A 264 34.09 -8.38 15.88
C PHE A 264 33.23 -7.99 14.68
N SER A 265 33.57 -8.51 13.50
CA SER A 265 32.72 -8.33 12.32
C SER A 265 31.33 -8.91 12.60
N PRO A 266 30.26 -8.12 12.38
CA PRO A 266 28.90 -8.58 12.62
C PRO A 266 28.58 -9.76 11.69
N ARG A 267 27.72 -10.67 12.17
CA ARG A 267 27.25 -11.85 11.45
C ARG A 267 25.79 -11.68 11.07
N PRO A 268 25.39 -12.08 9.85
CA PRO A 268 24.00 -12.03 9.45
C PRO A 268 23.19 -13.08 10.23
N ARG A 269 22.06 -12.66 10.79
CA ARG A 269 20.99 -13.52 11.29
C ARG A 269 19.75 -13.28 10.44
N ILE A 270 19.25 -14.35 9.83
CA ILE A 270 18.03 -14.31 9.01
C ILE A 270 16.95 -15.02 9.81
N GLN A 271 15.92 -14.28 10.19
CA GLN A 271 14.76 -14.78 10.91
C GLN A 271 13.59 -14.90 9.94
N VAL A 272 12.93 -16.05 9.96
CA VAL A 272 11.81 -16.38 9.09
C VAL A 272 10.56 -16.61 9.95
N TYR A 273 9.50 -15.88 9.67
CA TYR A 273 8.19 -16.08 10.28
C TYR A 273 7.24 -16.63 9.22
N PRO A 274 6.82 -17.90 9.32
CA PRO A 274 5.83 -18.48 8.44
C PRO A 274 4.52 -17.70 8.44
N ALA A 275 3.97 -17.47 7.25
CA ALA A 275 2.74 -16.72 7.02
C ALA A 275 1.91 -17.37 5.91
N LEU A 276 0.64 -16.96 5.84
CA LEU A 276 -0.25 -17.32 4.74
C LEU A 276 -0.85 -16.03 4.16
N VAL A 277 -0.82 -15.88 2.86
CA VAL A 277 -1.50 -14.80 2.15
C VAL A 277 -2.79 -15.33 1.56
N LEU A 278 -3.91 -14.67 1.84
CA LEU A 278 -5.19 -14.93 1.18
C LEU A 278 -5.55 -13.75 0.29
N LEU A 279 -5.74 -14.02 -0.99
CA LEU A 279 -6.27 -13.06 -1.94
C LEU A 279 -7.80 -13.15 -1.90
N ARG A 280 -8.45 -12.03 -1.63
CA ARG A 280 -9.91 -11.94 -1.68
C ARG A 280 -10.40 -11.72 -3.12
N SER A 281 -11.66 -12.08 -3.37
CA SER A 281 -12.33 -11.89 -4.66
C SER A 281 -12.38 -10.42 -5.13
N ASP A 282 -12.30 -9.46 -4.21
CA ASP A 282 -12.24 -8.02 -4.48
C ASP A 282 -10.81 -7.49 -4.67
N GLY A 283 -9.80 -8.37 -4.64
CA GLY A 283 -8.39 -8.04 -4.82
C GLY A 283 -7.66 -7.63 -3.54
N ALA A 284 -8.31 -7.60 -2.38
CA ALA A 284 -7.64 -7.32 -1.11
C ALA A 284 -6.70 -8.47 -0.69
N ILE A 285 -5.59 -8.12 -0.02
CA ILE A 285 -4.55 -9.09 0.37
C ILE A 285 -4.53 -9.21 1.89
N LEU A 286 -5.04 -10.34 2.40
CA LEU A 286 -4.97 -10.65 3.82
C LEU A 286 -3.69 -11.41 4.13
N THR A 287 -3.02 -11.05 5.23
CA THR A 287 -1.84 -11.76 5.71
C THR A 287 -2.11 -12.36 7.07
N VAL A 288 -2.04 -13.69 7.14
CA VAL A 288 -2.28 -14.47 8.35
C VAL A 288 -0.96 -14.94 8.94
N ILE A 289 -0.76 -14.69 10.23
CA ILE A 289 0.42 -15.14 11.00
C ILE A 289 -0.07 -15.53 12.40
N ASP A 290 0.21 -16.76 12.81
CA ASP A 290 -0.06 -17.21 14.19
C ASP A 290 1.17 -17.10 15.08
N ASN A 291 2.31 -17.58 14.58
CA ASN A 291 3.53 -17.67 15.36
C ASN A 291 4.26 -16.32 15.42
N GLU A 292 4.61 -15.87 16.62
CA GLU A 292 5.38 -14.64 16.86
C GLU A 292 6.87 -14.92 17.08
N ASP A 293 7.24 -16.19 17.26
CA ASP A 293 8.64 -16.58 17.40
C ASP A 293 9.24 -16.89 16.01
N PRO A 294 10.40 -16.30 15.68
CA PRO A 294 11.05 -16.58 14.41
C PRO A 294 11.70 -17.96 14.39
N LEU A 295 11.73 -18.55 13.20
CA LEU A 295 12.65 -19.63 12.87
C LEU A 295 13.93 -18.99 12.30
N GLU A 296 15.02 -19.03 13.06
CA GLU A 296 16.31 -18.55 12.59
C GLU A 296 16.88 -19.52 11.56
N LEU A 297 17.30 -18.99 10.40
CA LEU A 297 17.97 -19.77 9.37
C LEU A 297 19.32 -20.27 9.90
N THR A 298 19.39 -21.58 10.15
CA THR A 298 20.60 -22.27 10.59
C THR A 298 21.15 -23.18 9.48
N LEU A 299 22.47 -23.36 9.48
CA LEU A 299 23.13 -24.36 8.65
C LEU A 299 23.50 -25.54 9.53
N GLU A 300 23.22 -26.74 9.04
CA GLU A 300 23.67 -27.99 9.65
C GLU A 300 24.63 -28.70 8.71
N GLU A 301 25.56 -29.47 9.27
CA GLU A 301 26.43 -30.33 8.49
C GLU A 301 25.75 -31.69 8.32
N ASN A 302 25.56 -32.12 7.06
CA ASN A 302 24.98 -33.43 6.78
C ASN A 302 26.04 -34.54 6.96
N ARG A 303 25.63 -35.81 6.77
CA ARG A 303 26.54 -36.97 6.88
C ARG A 303 27.70 -36.97 5.89
N GLN A 304 27.65 -36.15 4.85
CA GLN A 304 28.66 -36.00 3.81
C GLN A 304 29.57 -34.79 4.05
N GLY A 305 29.39 -34.07 5.17
CA GLY A 305 30.16 -32.86 5.50
C GLY A 305 29.66 -31.59 4.81
N GLU A 306 28.53 -31.65 4.12
CA GLU A 306 27.98 -30.50 3.39
C GLU A 306 27.04 -29.69 4.29
N HIS A 307 27.15 -28.36 4.20
CA HIS A 307 26.24 -27.45 4.89
C HIS A 307 24.87 -27.43 4.19
N THR A 308 23.81 -27.71 4.94
CA THR A 308 22.42 -27.77 4.47
C THR A 308 21.49 -26.93 5.33
N VAL A 309 20.37 -26.49 4.73
CA VAL A 309 19.24 -25.82 5.41
C VAL A 309 18.01 -26.75 5.55
N ASN A 310 18.16 -28.06 5.31
CA ASN A 310 17.04 -28.99 5.27
C ASN A 310 16.19 -28.97 6.54
N LEU A 311 16.82 -29.05 7.72
CA LEU A 311 16.07 -29.04 8.97
C LEU A 311 15.28 -27.74 9.15
N HIS A 312 15.89 -26.60 8.79
CA HIS A 312 15.22 -25.30 8.83
C HIS A 312 14.01 -25.27 7.88
N ILE A 313 14.17 -25.72 6.63
CA ILE A 313 13.06 -25.75 5.65
C ILE A 313 11.93 -26.66 6.13
N SER A 314 12.26 -27.85 6.67
CA SER A 314 11.25 -28.76 7.22
C SER A 314 10.52 -28.17 8.44
N ASN A 315 11.21 -27.40 9.30
CA ASN A 315 10.57 -26.69 10.41
C ASN A 315 9.61 -25.59 9.89
N VAL A 316 10.02 -24.84 8.86
CA VAL A 316 9.17 -23.83 8.22
C VAL A 316 7.95 -24.47 7.56
N GLU A 317 8.13 -25.58 6.84
CA GLU A 317 7.05 -26.34 6.20
C GLU A 317 6.03 -26.86 7.21
N MET A 318 6.49 -27.44 8.32
CA MET A 318 5.62 -27.92 9.39
C MET A 318 4.75 -26.80 9.97
N VAL A 319 5.35 -25.64 10.29
CA VAL A 319 4.61 -24.50 10.84
C VAL A 319 3.67 -23.88 9.81
N SER A 320 4.09 -23.80 8.53
CA SER A 320 3.26 -23.27 7.44
C SER A 320 2.05 -24.16 7.16
N SER A 321 2.25 -25.48 7.14
CA SER A 321 1.18 -26.46 6.93
C SER A 321 0.16 -26.44 8.06
N GLU A 322 0.62 -26.33 9.31
CA GLU A 322 -0.28 -26.17 10.46
C GLU A 322 -1.06 -24.84 10.40
N LEU A 323 -0.44 -23.75 9.95
CA LEU A 323 -1.13 -22.48 9.73
C LEU A 323 -2.21 -22.59 8.65
N LEU A 324 -1.91 -23.20 7.50
CA LEU A 324 -2.89 -23.46 6.44
C LEU A 324 -4.07 -24.30 6.95
N ARG A 325 -3.77 -25.36 7.73
CA ARG A 325 -4.79 -26.21 8.35
C ARG A 325 -5.70 -25.41 9.28
N ARG A 326 -5.15 -24.56 10.15
CA ARG A 326 -5.94 -23.70 11.05
C ARG A 326 -6.80 -22.68 10.32
N CYS A 327 -6.27 -22.07 9.26
CA CYS A 327 -7.04 -21.17 8.41
C CYS A 327 -8.20 -21.90 7.73
N SER A 328 -7.96 -23.13 7.28
CA SER A 328 -9.00 -23.98 6.68
C SER A 328 -10.09 -24.34 7.70
N ASP A 329 -9.68 -24.74 8.91
CA ASP A 329 -10.60 -25.03 10.02
C ASP A 329 -11.45 -23.81 10.39
N GLU A 330 -10.83 -22.63 10.51
CA GLU A 330 -11.55 -21.39 10.86
C GLU A 330 -12.58 -21.03 9.79
N LEU A 331 -12.22 -21.10 8.51
CA LEU A 331 -13.15 -20.79 7.42
C LEU A 331 -14.19 -21.89 7.15
N GLY A 332 -14.03 -23.07 7.77
CA GLY A 332 -14.87 -24.23 7.52
C GLY A 332 -14.76 -24.76 6.09
N ALA A 333 -13.63 -24.52 5.41
CA ALA A 333 -13.38 -24.92 4.04
C ALA A 333 -11.91 -25.30 3.84
N GLU A 334 -11.66 -26.33 3.05
CA GLU A 334 -10.28 -26.77 2.74
C GLU A 334 -9.60 -25.73 1.83
N LEU A 335 -8.57 -25.07 2.36
CA LEU A 335 -7.72 -24.18 1.57
C LEU A 335 -6.58 -24.96 0.93
N ALA A 336 -6.35 -24.74 -0.35
CA ALA A 336 -5.17 -25.18 -1.06
C ALA A 336 -4.32 -23.98 -1.46
N THR A 337 -3.00 -24.10 -1.34
CA THR A 337 -2.08 -23.07 -1.82
C THR A 337 -1.96 -23.14 -3.34
N ALA A 338 -1.99 -21.98 -3.99
CA ALA A 338 -1.79 -21.83 -5.41
C ALA A 338 -0.29 -21.65 -5.74
N PRO A 339 0.14 -22.00 -6.97
CA PRO A 339 1.49 -21.73 -7.44
C PRO A 339 1.86 -20.25 -7.37
N LEU A 340 3.16 -19.97 -7.28
CA LEU A 340 3.68 -18.61 -7.19
C LEU A 340 3.27 -17.74 -8.38
N GLU A 341 3.15 -18.33 -9.57
CA GLU A 341 2.76 -17.67 -10.81
C GLU A 341 1.32 -17.13 -10.78
N ASP A 342 0.46 -17.70 -9.95
CA ASP A 342 -0.94 -17.25 -9.79
C ASP A 342 -1.05 -16.02 -8.88
N PHE A 343 0.02 -15.63 -8.20
CA PHE A 343 0.08 -14.38 -7.46
C PHE A 343 0.50 -13.21 -8.37
N ALA A 344 -0.41 -12.28 -8.60
CA ALA A 344 -0.20 -11.10 -9.46
C ALA A 344 0.87 -10.11 -8.95
N GLY A 345 1.39 -10.34 -7.74
CA GLY A 345 2.37 -9.47 -7.09
C GLY A 345 1.72 -8.50 -6.10
N PHE A 346 2.53 -8.01 -5.17
CA PHE A 346 2.12 -6.89 -4.35
C PHE A 346 1.96 -5.64 -5.23
N PRO A 347 0.95 -4.80 -4.94
CA PRO A 347 0.78 -3.56 -5.67
C PRO A 347 1.98 -2.64 -5.46
N LYS A 348 2.47 -2.10 -6.57
CA LYS A 348 3.51 -1.08 -6.57
C LYS A 348 2.85 0.24 -6.13
N PRO A 349 3.35 0.92 -5.09
CA PRO A 349 2.95 2.30 -4.85
C PRO A 349 3.24 3.12 -6.12
N ASN A 350 2.33 4.00 -6.52
CA ASN A 350 2.50 4.83 -7.70
C ASN A 350 3.84 5.58 -7.67
N GLU A 351 4.83 5.09 -8.41
CA GLU A 351 5.99 5.89 -8.75
C GLU A 351 5.51 6.92 -9.78
N GLY A 352 5.33 8.17 -9.34
CA GLY A 352 5.11 9.33 -10.22
C GLY A 352 6.27 9.65 -11.17
N LYS A 353 7.10 8.66 -11.49
CA LYS A 353 8.19 8.72 -12.47
C LYS A 353 8.15 7.42 -13.25
N ALA A 354 8.23 7.52 -14.58
CA ALA A 354 8.45 6.38 -15.44
C ALA A 354 9.60 5.52 -14.87
N PRO A 355 9.40 4.21 -14.67
CA PRO A 355 10.44 3.38 -14.09
C PRO A 355 11.65 3.39 -15.03
N LEU A 356 12.80 3.80 -14.50
CA LEU A 356 14.10 3.67 -15.18
C LEU A 356 14.59 2.21 -15.22
N SER A 357 13.71 1.24 -14.94
CA SER A 357 13.97 -0.19 -15.12
C SER A 357 12.69 -0.94 -15.49
N GLU A 358 12.71 -1.59 -16.64
CA GLU A 358 11.76 -2.62 -17.07
C GLU A 358 11.87 -3.88 -16.17
N ASP A 359 11.49 -3.80 -14.89
CA ASP A 359 11.20 -5.01 -14.10
C ASP A 359 9.73 -5.40 -14.39
N VAL A 360 9.53 -6.07 -15.53
CA VAL A 360 8.22 -6.41 -16.15
C VAL A 360 7.54 -7.60 -15.47
N GLY A 361 7.80 -7.84 -14.19
CA GLY A 361 7.29 -8.99 -13.44
C GLY A 361 6.48 -8.61 -12.20
N PRO A 362 5.69 -9.56 -11.67
CA PRO A 362 5.06 -9.43 -10.35
C PRO A 362 6.08 -9.16 -9.24
N ASP A 363 5.70 -8.31 -8.28
CA ASP A 363 6.51 -8.06 -7.08
C ASP A 363 6.15 -9.05 -5.98
N TYR A 364 6.96 -10.09 -5.82
CA TYR A 364 6.77 -11.10 -4.77
C TYR A 364 7.31 -10.69 -3.39
N ILE A 365 8.02 -9.55 -3.31
CA ILE A 365 8.67 -9.08 -2.08
C ILE A 365 8.20 -7.66 -1.77
N LYS A 366 7.54 -7.49 -0.62
CA LYS A 366 7.07 -6.20 -0.11
C LYS A 366 7.92 -5.77 1.08
N PRO A 367 8.64 -4.63 1.02
CA PRO A 367 9.33 -4.09 2.19
C PRO A 367 8.32 -3.64 3.25
N LEU A 368 8.59 -3.95 4.52
CA LEU A 368 7.79 -3.49 5.65
C LEU A 368 8.26 -2.10 6.07
N ARG A 369 7.59 -1.06 5.56
CA ARG A 369 8.04 0.35 5.65
C ARG A 369 8.29 0.89 7.06
N SER A 370 7.85 0.21 8.11
CA SER A 370 8.11 0.60 9.49
C SER A 370 9.57 0.40 9.91
N ARG A 371 10.33 -0.50 9.26
CA ARG A 371 11.75 -0.77 9.56
C ARG A 371 12.53 -1.22 8.32
N ALA A 372 13.80 -0.83 8.27
CA ALA A 372 14.73 -1.40 7.29
C ALA A 372 14.93 -2.90 7.56
N ASP A 373 15.39 -3.62 6.54
CA ASP A 373 15.77 -5.04 6.64
C ASP A 373 14.64 -6.00 7.04
N GLN A 374 13.40 -5.61 6.72
CA GLN A 374 12.20 -6.40 6.95
C GLN A 374 11.34 -6.48 5.69
N TRP A 375 10.95 -7.70 5.32
CA TRP A 375 10.19 -7.96 4.10
C TRP A 375 9.12 -9.01 4.32
N GLN A 376 8.01 -8.88 3.60
CA GLN A 376 7.09 -9.98 3.34
C GLN A 376 7.42 -10.58 1.97
N VAL A 377 7.56 -11.90 1.91
CA VAL A 377 7.91 -12.65 0.70
C VAL A 377 6.78 -13.64 0.42
N VAL A 378 6.13 -13.56 -0.74
CA VAL A 378 5.18 -14.59 -1.20
C VAL A 378 5.96 -15.68 -1.90
N THR A 379 5.67 -16.93 -1.52
CA THR A 379 6.40 -18.11 -1.96
C THR A 379 5.51 -19.13 -2.69
N GLY A 380 4.22 -18.80 -2.89
CA GLY A 380 3.29 -19.60 -3.69
C GLY A 380 2.90 -20.89 -2.98
N ASP A 381 3.16 -22.03 -3.62
CA ASP A 381 2.96 -23.37 -3.08
C ASP A 381 4.19 -23.91 -2.33
N HIS A 382 5.29 -23.16 -2.30
CA HIS A 382 6.46 -23.50 -1.49
C HIS A 382 6.43 -22.79 -0.13
N PRO A 383 6.65 -23.48 1.00
CA PRO A 383 6.69 -22.84 2.33
C PRO A 383 7.87 -21.89 2.57
N HIS A 384 8.93 -21.95 1.74
CA HIS A 384 10.15 -21.16 1.90
C HIS A 384 10.67 -20.66 0.54
N PHE A 385 11.42 -19.55 0.53
CA PHE A 385 12.00 -18.98 -0.69
C PHE A 385 13.28 -19.69 -1.19
N LEU A 386 13.74 -20.72 -0.46
CA LEU A 386 14.87 -21.57 -0.78
C LEU A 386 14.37 -23.00 -0.94
N PHE A 387 14.99 -23.75 -1.84
CA PHE A 387 14.83 -25.20 -1.89
C PHE A 387 15.69 -25.88 -0.83
N ASP A 388 15.35 -27.13 -0.50
CA ASP A 388 16.16 -28.06 0.32
C ASP A 388 17.54 -28.35 -0.30
N ARG A 389 17.68 -28.12 -1.60
CA ARG A 389 18.94 -28.16 -2.33
C ARG A 389 18.83 -27.44 -3.66
N PRO A 390 19.96 -27.03 -4.25
CA PRO A 390 19.98 -26.59 -5.64
C PRO A 390 19.37 -27.64 -6.57
N THR A 391 18.55 -27.19 -7.51
CA THR A 391 17.91 -28.01 -8.55
C THR A 391 18.90 -28.63 -9.55
N THR A 392 20.15 -28.19 -9.54
CA THR A 392 21.26 -28.79 -10.29
C THR A 392 22.53 -28.70 -9.47
N GLN A 393 23.40 -29.69 -9.58
CA GLN A 393 24.77 -29.59 -9.10
C GLN A 393 25.51 -28.51 -9.89
N CYS A 394 26.45 -27.80 -9.26
CA CYS A 394 27.12 -26.66 -9.88
C CYS A 394 28.51 -26.50 -9.25
N SER A 395 29.56 -26.65 -10.06
CA SER A 395 30.94 -26.54 -9.58
C SER A 395 31.33 -25.09 -9.23
N PHE A 396 30.56 -24.11 -9.72
CA PHE A 396 30.72 -22.69 -9.43
C PHE A 396 30.17 -22.23 -8.06
N HIS A 397 29.81 -23.17 -7.19
CA HIS A 397 29.70 -22.91 -5.76
C HIS A 397 31.07 -22.73 -5.10
N SER A 398 32.15 -23.17 -5.76
CA SER A 398 33.53 -22.89 -5.36
C SER A 398 34.12 -21.74 -6.19
N TRP A 399 34.67 -20.76 -5.50
CA TRP A 399 35.39 -19.63 -6.07
C TRP A 399 36.66 -20.09 -6.78
N SER A 400 37.35 -21.10 -6.25
CA SER A 400 38.55 -21.65 -6.86
C SER A 400 38.28 -22.22 -8.26
N THR A 401 37.16 -22.94 -8.42
CA THR A 401 36.70 -23.44 -9.71
C THR A 401 36.35 -22.30 -10.66
N CYS A 402 35.63 -21.27 -10.18
CA CYS A 402 35.35 -20.09 -10.99
C CYS A 402 36.64 -19.39 -11.44
N ARG A 403 37.66 -19.32 -10.57
CA ARG A 403 38.95 -18.69 -10.87
C ARG A 403 39.70 -19.44 -11.97
N ASN A 404 39.71 -20.76 -11.89
CA ASN A 404 40.31 -21.61 -12.93
C ASN A 404 39.62 -21.44 -14.28
N ALA A 405 38.31 -21.17 -14.28
CA ALA A 405 37.53 -20.85 -15.46
C ALA A 405 37.56 -19.36 -15.87
N GLY A 406 38.25 -18.49 -15.12
CA GLY A 406 38.32 -17.05 -15.37
C GLY A 406 36.99 -16.29 -15.21
N CYS A 407 36.06 -16.84 -14.42
CA CYS A 407 34.71 -16.30 -14.23
C CYS A 407 34.37 -15.99 -12.76
N GLN A 408 35.37 -15.93 -11.89
CA GLN A 408 35.23 -15.66 -10.46
C GLN A 408 34.77 -14.24 -10.16
N ILE A 409 34.12 -14.08 -9.00
CA ILE A 409 33.78 -12.77 -8.45
C ILE A 409 34.89 -12.28 -7.54
N GLY A 410 35.43 -11.09 -7.84
CA GLY A 410 36.48 -10.45 -7.05
C GLY A 410 37.78 -11.27 -7.00
N ASP A 411 38.69 -10.85 -6.12
CA ASP A 411 40.04 -11.42 -6.02
C ASP A 411 40.17 -12.54 -4.97
N THR A 412 39.15 -12.72 -4.12
CA THR A 412 39.18 -13.67 -3.00
C THR A 412 37.83 -14.35 -2.78
N ALA A 413 37.88 -15.61 -2.31
CA ALA A 413 36.71 -16.35 -1.86
C ALA A 413 36.03 -15.69 -0.63
N ILE A 414 34.71 -15.87 -0.50
CA ILE A 414 33.96 -15.46 0.69
C ILE A 414 34.12 -16.54 1.76
N SER A 415 35.12 -16.38 2.63
CA SER A 415 35.43 -17.36 3.69
C SER A 415 34.62 -17.16 4.98
N SER A 416 33.90 -16.05 5.11
CA SER A 416 33.03 -15.75 6.24
C SER A 416 31.77 -15.04 5.77
N ARG A 417 30.68 -15.17 6.54
CA ARG A 417 29.40 -14.52 6.21
C ARG A 417 29.55 -13.00 6.27
N VAL A 418 28.99 -12.29 5.29
CA VAL A 418 29.18 -10.85 5.08
C VAL A 418 27.87 -10.12 5.23
N THR A 419 27.83 -9.10 6.09
CA THR A 419 26.59 -8.33 6.33
C THR A 419 26.37 -7.15 5.39
N LYS A 420 27.43 -6.66 4.73
CA LYS A 420 27.39 -5.49 3.83
C LYS A 420 28.29 -5.69 2.62
N GLY A 421 27.78 -5.34 1.44
CA GLY A 421 28.56 -5.06 0.24
C GLY A 421 29.44 -6.19 -0.33
N PRO A 422 28.87 -7.19 -1.04
CA PRO A 422 27.47 -7.61 -1.09
C PRO A 422 27.11 -8.57 0.07
N ARG A 423 25.84 -8.57 0.50
CA ARG A 423 25.34 -9.49 1.54
C ARG A 423 25.54 -10.95 1.13
N ALA A 424 26.09 -11.75 2.03
CA ALA A 424 26.37 -13.16 1.80
C ALA A 424 26.20 -13.96 3.09
N PHE A 425 25.11 -14.71 3.19
CA PHE A 425 24.85 -15.68 4.25
C PHE A 425 25.60 -17.00 4.00
N PHE A 426 25.67 -17.43 2.73
CA PHE A 426 26.39 -18.63 2.33
C PHE A 426 27.82 -18.30 1.90
N THR A 427 28.79 -19.02 2.45
CA THR A 427 30.22 -18.87 2.17
C THR A 427 30.66 -19.78 1.02
N ASP A 428 31.90 -19.60 0.56
CA ASP A 428 32.50 -20.41 -0.49
C ASP A 428 32.38 -21.91 -0.20
N GLU A 429 32.26 -22.70 -1.27
CA GLU A 429 32.06 -24.16 -1.27
C GLU A 429 30.72 -24.66 -0.70
N GLN A 430 29.93 -23.81 -0.03
CA GLN A 430 28.58 -24.18 0.38
C GLN A 430 27.67 -24.29 -0.83
N ILE A 431 26.81 -25.31 -0.86
CA ILE A 431 25.98 -25.63 -2.04
C ILE A 431 24.97 -24.53 -2.41
N TYR A 432 24.75 -23.55 -1.55
CA TYR A 432 23.86 -22.41 -1.78
C TYR A 432 24.61 -21.15 -2.23
N HIS A 433 25.94 -21.17 -2.26
CA HIS A 433 26.77 -20.03 -2.66
C HIS A 433 26.93 -19.97 -4.19
N CYS A 434 27.06 -18.78 -4.76
CA CYS A 434 27.41 -18.59 -6.16
C CYS A 434 28.59 -17.63 -6.30
N ALA A 435 29.70 -18.13 -6.84
CA ALA A 435 30.94 -17.39 -7.05
C ALA A 435 31.14 -16.92 -8.51
N HIS A 436 30.14 -17.08 -9.40
CA HIS A 436 30.26 -16.79 -10.83
C HIS A 436 29.85 -15.35 -11.21
N GLN A 437 30.80 -14.55 -11.73
CA GLN A 437 30.63 -13.11 -12.01
C GLN A 437 29.57 -12.82 -13.06
N ALA A 438 29.59 -13.52 -14.20
CA ALA A 438 28.57 -13.28 -15.23
C ALA A 438 27.13 -13.55 -14.74
N VAL A 439 26.93 -14.50 -13.83
CA VAL A 439 25.62 -14.74 -13.21
C VAL A 439 25.26 -13.58 -12.29
N GLN A 440 26.22 -13.08 -11.49
CA GLN A 440 26.04 -11.91 -10.63
C GLN A 440 25.62 -10.68 -11.42
N ASP A 441 26.30 -10.38 -12.52
CA ASP A 441 26.03 -9.19 -13.33
C ASP A 441 24.64 -9.26 -13.96
N ARG A 442 24.30 -10.42 -14.53
CA ARG A 442 23.00 -10.65 -15.18
C ARG A 442 21.83 -10.58 -14.20
N ARG A 443 22.03 -10.92 -12.92
CA ARG A 443 20.96 -10.94 -11.92
C ARG A 443 20.70 -9.60 -11.23
N GLN A 444 21.57 -8.59 -11.37
CA GLN A 444 21.57 -7.34 -10.59
C GLN A 444 20.22 -6.59 -10.59
N ARG A 445 19.39 -6.76 -11.63
CA ARG A 445 18.10 -6.07 -11.79
C ARG A 445 16.88 -7.00 -11.83
N ARG A 446 17.05 -8.28 -11.47
CA ARG A 446 15.97 -9.29 -11.57
C ARG A 446 15.90 -10.25 -10.39
N CYS A 447 16.98 -10.36 -9.62
CA CYS A 447 17.02 -11.24 -8.45
C CYS A 447 16.05 -10.74 -7.38
N LYS A 448 14.95 -11.45 -7.17
CA LYS A 448 13.92 -11.04 -6.21
C LYS A 448 14.46 -10.97 -4.78
N ILE A 449 15.23 -11.97 -4.32
CA ILE A 449 15.81 -11.99 -2.97
C ILE A 449 17.07 -11.14 -2.77
N ALA A 450 17.47 -10.31 -3.74
CA ALA A 450 18.68 -9.48 -3.62
C ALA A 450 18.72 -8.58 -2.36
N PRO A 451 17.60 -8.04 -1.85
CA PRO A 451 17.59 -7.29 -0.58
C PRO A 451 18.00 -8.13 0.64
N ILE A 452 17.73 -9.44 0.61
CA ILE A 452 18.01 -10.38 1.70
C ILE A 452 19.44 -10.92 1.56
N ASP A 453 19.77 -11.48 0.39
CA ASP A 453 21.06 -12.09 0.10
C ASP A 453 21.44 -11.94 -1.37
N MET A 454 22.69 -11.53 -1.63
CA MET A 454 23.18 -11.21 -2.96
C MET A 454 24.11 -12.29 -3.54
N ARG A 455 24.32 -13.41 -2.84
CA ARG A 455 25.25 -14.48 -3.21
C ARG A 455 24.60 -15.85 -3.36
N THR A 456 23.33 -15.98 -3.00
CA THR A 456 22.56 -17.23 -3.09
C THR A 456 22.51 -17.75 -4.52
N CYS A 457 22.71 -19.05 -4.71
CA CYS A 457 22.64 -19.70 -6.00
C CYS A 457 21.23 -19.59 -6.58
N CYS A 458 21.10 -19.10 -7.83
CA CYS A 458 19.81 -18.98 -8.50
C CYS A 458 19.07 -20.32 -8.63
N ARG A 459 19.81 -21.44 -8.62
CA ARG A 459 19.23 -22.79 -8.71
C ARG A 459 18.74 -23.34 -7.38
N ALA A 460 19.01 -22.64 -6.28
CA ALA A 460 18.57 -22.98 -4.92
C ALA A 460 17.39 -22.12 -4.44
N CYS A 461 16.83 -21.27 -5.31
CA CYS A 461 15.79 -20.31 -4.96
C CYS A 461 14.53 -20.55 -5.82
N ILE A 462 13.35 -20.46 -5.20
CA ILE A 462 12.06 -20.70 -5.86
C ILE A 462 11.79 -19.69 -6.99
N PHE A 463 12.33 -18.47 -6.89
CA PHE A 463 12.14 -17.41 -7.88
C PHE A 463 12.92 -17.63 -9.18
N GLN A 464 13.56 -18.79 -9.37
CA GLN A 464 14.37 -19.06 -10.57
C GLN A 464 13.57 -18.90 -11.87
N ASN A 465 12.27 -19.26 -11.87
CA ASN A 465 11.40 -19.14 -13.05
C ASN A 465 10.94 -17.69 -13.27
N SER A 466 10.77 -16.91 -12.20
CA SER A 466 10.44 -15.48 -12.28
C SER A 466 11.65 -14.62 -12.66
N CYS A 467 12.86 -15.05 -12.30
CA CYS A 467 14.10 -14.34 -12.60
C CYS A 467 14.68 -14.69 -13.99
N TRP A 468 14.34 -15.86 -14.53
CA TRP A 468 14.96 -16.37 -15.75
C TRP A 468 13.95 -17.13 -16.59
N SER A 469 13.87 -16.82 -17.88
CA SER A 469 13.17 -17.66 -18.84
C SER A 469 13.83 -19.04 -18.95
N GLU A 470 13.11 -20.05 -19.45
CA GLU A 470 13.68 -21.40 -19.69
C GLU A 470 14.95 -21.37 -20.56
N ALA A 471 14.94 -20.56 -21.62
CA ALA A 471 16.08 -20.40 -22.51
C ALA A 471 17.29 -19.78 -21.79
N GLU A 472 17.07 -18.76 -20.96
CA GLU A 472 18.14 -18.15 -20.17
C GLU A 472 18.67 -19.12 -19.10
N LYS A 473 17.79 -19.85 -18.41
CA LYS A 473 18.17 -20.88 -17.45
C LYS A 473 19.08 -21.92 -18.08
N ALA A 474 18.72 -22.44 -19.26
CA ALA A 474 19.54 -23.40 -20.00
C ALA A 474 20.89 -22.82 -20.42
N ALA A 475 20.97 -21.50 -20.65
CA ALA A 475 22.21 -20.80 -20.98
C ALA A 475 23.06 -20.41 -19.77
N LEU A 476 22.56 -20.57 -18.53
CA LEU A 476 23.35 -20.32 -17.33
C LEU A 476 24.49 -21.34 -17.24
N PRO A 477 25.65 -20.95 -16.66
CA PRO A 477 26.78 -21.85 -16.44
C PRO A 477 26.50 -22.89 -15.35
N CYS A 478 25.37 -22.80 -14.65
CA CYS A 478 24.94 -23.77 -13.64
C CYS A 478 24.76 -25.16 -14.25
N GLY A 479 25.12 -26.23 -13.53
CA GLY A 479 25.02 -27.60 -14.08
C GLY A 479 26.22 -28.06 -14.89
N ARG A 480 27.23 -27.21 -15.11
CA ARG A 480 28.50 -27.62 -15.70
C ARG A 480 29.41 -28.15 -14.60
N GLU A 481 29.98 -29.33 -14.84
CA GLU A 481 31.05 -29.91 -14.04
C GLU A 481 32.38 -29.23 -14.33
#